data_AF-A0A6G3LSE9-F1
#
_entry.id   AF-A0A6G3LSE9-F1
#
_cell.length_a   1.000
_cell.length_b   1.000
_cell.length_c   1.000
_cell.angle_alpha   90.00
_cell.angle_beta   90.00
_cell.angle_gamma   90.00
#
_symmetry.space_group_name_H-M   'P 1'
#
loop_
_entity.id
_entity.type
_entity.pdbx_description
1 polymer ?
#
loop_
_entity_poly.entity_id
_entity_poly.type
_entity_poly.pdbx_seq_one_letter_code
_entity_poly.pdbx_strand_id
1 'polypeptide(L)'
;MVSFRALYPRGTDLKEVAQAIAKISDEATLKASQEGAVLWAFSPDKTVLGLFKFEPSAFDEYTVDGEVGLNFSASELYKVARRATRNDAVILHYESGFAGLSVELQDKKTSFSRSFTVTAMETSEAEIREIDLRPTARIVMTADDLAVLIADVKTVGDIVELIAREDSLIVRSSAEEKEYTWTMKAGSPLQEISVESETKASYSAKSLFSSLKPIVGLAESVTIEYATDYPLKISVSSSGPEQILIYIAPMQG
;
A
#
# COMPACT_ATOMS: atom_id res chain seq x y z
N MET A 1 7.55 19.72 23.06
CA MET A 1 8.29 19.59 21.79
C MET A 1 8.03 18.19 21.32
N VAL A 2 7.52 18.01 20.10
CA VAL A 2 7.24 16.68 19.58
C VAL A 2 8.41 16.16 18.78
N SER A 3 8.70 14.87 18.90
CA SER A 3 9.78 14.22 18.15
C SER A 3 9.43 12.76 17.86
N PHE A 4 9.97 12.22 16.78
CA PHE A 4 10.03 10.77 16.63
C PHE A 4 11.33 10.36 15.95
N ARG A 5 11.79 9.16 16.29
CA ARG A 5 12.90 8.49 15.63
C ARG A 5 12.56 7.02 15.43
N ALA A 6 12.72 6.53 14.21
CA ALA A 6 12.41 5.15 13.85
C ALA A 6 13.53 4.58 12.97
N LEU A 7 14.14 3.46 13.39
CA LEU A 7 15.15 2.73 12.62
C LEU A 7 14.51 1.51 11.97
N TYR A 8 14.22 1.62 10.68
CA TYR A 8 13.67 0.52 9.88
C TYR A 8 14.81 -0.38 9.38
N PRO A 9 14.77 -1.69 9.66
CA PRO A 9 15.93 -2.56 9.53
C PRO A 9 16.31 -2.78 8.07
N ARG A 10 15.38 -2.92 7.12
CA ARG A 10 15.72 -3.27 5.73
C ARG A 10 15.41 -2.11 4.79
N GLY A 11 16.44 -1.40 4.33
CA GLY A 11 16.26 -0.27 3.42
C GLY A 11 15.65 -0.63 2.06
N THR A 12 15.80 -1.88 1.61
CA THR A 12 15.14 -2.38 0.41
C THR A 12 13.63 -2.42 0.53
N ASP A 13 13.08 -2.76 1.70
CA ASP A 13 11.63 -2.89 1.84
C ASP A 13 11.00 -1.51 2.07
N LEU A 14 11.67 -0.62 2.83
CA LEU A 14 11.22 0.76 2.94
C LEU A 14 11.21 1.46 1.57
N LYS A 15 12.17 1.14 0.69
CA LYS A 15 12.14 1.61 -0.70
C LYS A 15 10.84 1.17 -1.41
N GLU A 16 10.43 -0.08 -1.28
CA GLU A 16 9.20 -0.58 -1.91
C GLU A 16 7.95 0.06 -1.27
N VAL A 17 7.91 0.24 0.05
CA VAL A 17 6.85 0.99 0.74
C VAL A 17 6.77 2.43 0.21
N ALA A 18 7.90 3.14 0.17
CA ALA A 18 7.96 4.51 -0.34
C ALA A 18 7.54 4.58 -1.82
N GLN A 19 7.91 3.57 -2.62
CA GLN A 19 7.48 3.46 -4.00
C GLN A 19 5.97 3.29 -4.12
N ALA A 20 5.37 2.45 -3.28
CA ALA A 20 3.93 2.22 -3.26
C ALA A 20 3.16 3.49 -2.91
N ILE A 21 3.58 4.21 -1.86
CA ILE A 21 2.97 5.49 -1.46
C ILE A 21 3.11 6.51 -2.60
N ALA A 22 4.31 6.68 -3.16
CA ALA A 22 4.59 7.64 -4.23
C ALA A 22 3.87 7.35 -5.56
N LYS A 23 3.37 6.12 -5.75
CA LYS A 23 2.55 5.74 -6.91
C LYS A 23 1.08 6.05 -6.74
N ILE A 24 0.63 6.20 -5.50
CA ILE A 24 -0.73 6.63 -5.16
C ILE A 24 -0.81 8.15 -5.24
N SER A 25 0.15 8.86 -4.62
CA SER A 25 0.18 10.32 -4.60
C SER A 25 1.58 10.87 -4.39
N ASP A 26 1.80 12.12 -4.80
CA ASP A 26 3.05 12.87 -4.53
C ASP A 26 3.13 13.32 -3.06
N GLU A 27 2.00 13.40 -2.36
CA GLU A 27 1.88 13.77 -0.95
C GLU A 27 1.27 12.64 -0.13
N ALA A 28 1.74 12.48 1.10
CA ALA A 28 1.26 11.50 2.06
C ALA A 28 1.29 12.07 3.48
N THR A 29 0.57 11.42 4.39
CA THR A 29 0.55 11.76 5.80
C THR A 29 1.16 10.64 6.62
N LEU A 30 1.93 10.99 7.64
CA LEU A 30 2.50 10.12 8.65
C LEU A 30 1.93 10.52 10.00
N LYS A 31 1.42 9.55 10.76
CA LYS A 31 1.20 9.65 12.20
C LYS A 31 2.20 8.73 12.91
N ALA A 32 2.97 9.24 13.85
CA ALA A 32 3.80 8.47 14.76
C ALA A 32 3.32 8.68 16.21
N SER A 33 3.08 7.58 16.92
CA SER A 33 2.68 7.56 18.33
C SER A 33 3.35 6.39 19.04
N GLN A 34 3.15 6.25 20.35
CA GLN A 34 3.66 5.10 21.11
C GLN A 34 3.14 3.74 20.61
N GLU A 35 2.01 3.72 19.88
CA GLU A 35 1.42 2.52 19.30
C GLU A 35 2.04 2.14 17.94
N GLY A 36 2.93 2.97 17.40
CA GLY A 36 3.60 2.76 16.13
C GLY A 36 3.38 3.88 15.13
N ALA A 37 3.69 3.60 13.88
CA ALA A 37 3.60 4.54 12.77
C ALA A 37 2.55 4.11 11.76
N VAL A 38 1.77 5.07 11.28
CA VAL A 38 0.78 4.89 10.22
C VAL A 38 1.05 5.90 9.12
N LEU A 39 1.27 5.42 7.90
CA LEU A 39 1.43 6.23 6.71
C LEU A 39 0.25 6.01 5.79
N TRP A 40 -0.30 7.07 5.23
CA TRP A 40 -1.36 6.94 4.23
C TRP A 40 -1.28 7.99 3.15
N ALA A 41 -1.82 7.64 1.98
CA ALA A 41 -1.94 8.52 0.84
C ALA A 41 -3.27 8.29 0.14
N PHE A 42 -3.93 9.39 -0.22
CA PHE A 42 -5.06 9.37 -1.16
C PHE A 42 -4.57 9.74 -2.55
N SER A 43 -5.05 9.03 -3.57
CA SER A 43 -4.84 9.49 -4.94
C SER A 43 -5.43 10.89 -5.15
N PRO A 44 -4.95 11.68 -6.13
CA PRO A 44 -5.46 13.02 -6.38
C PRO A 44 -6.97 13.07 -6.64
N ASP A 45 -7.54 12.03 -7.25
CA ASP A 45 -8.96 11.87 -7.51
C ASP A 45 -9.75 11.23 -6.34
N LYS A 46 -9.08 10.91 -5.24
CA LYS A 46 -9.61 10.26 -4.03
C LYS A 46 -10.26 8.89 -4.29
N THR A 47 -9.90 8.22 -5.38
CA THR A 47 -10.39 6.87 -5.70
C THR A 47 -9.56 5.75 -5.08
N VAL A 48 -8.33 6.03 -4.67
CA VAL A 48 -7.43 5.07 -4.02
C VAL A 48 -6.97 5.62 -2.68
N LEU A 49 -6.98 4.77 -1.66
CA LEU A 49 -6.31 5.00 -0.38
C LEU A 49 -5.32 3.86 -0.13
N GLY A 50 -4.05 4.21 0.05
CA GLY A 50 -3.06 3.28 0.59
C GLY A 50 -2.81 3.57 2.06
N LEU A 51 -2.79 2.53 2.88
CA LEU A 51 -2.56 2.59 4.33
C LEU A 51 -1.48 1.58 4.70
N PHE A 52 -0.42 2.06 5.34
CA PHE A 52 0.77 1.30 5.71
C PHE A 52 0.98 1.47 7.21
N LYS A 53 0.86 0.38 7.96
CA LYS A 53 0.96 0.40 9.41
C LYS A 53 2.18 -0.38 9.89
N PHE A 54 2.85 0.19 10.86
CA PHE A 54 4.06 -0.33 11.45
C PHE A 54 3.89 -0.31 12.96
N GLU A 55 3.78 -1.49 13.57
CA GLU A 55 3.92 -1.60 15.02
C GLU A 55 5.36 -1.20 15.44
N PRO A 56 5.61 -0.81 16.70
CA PRO A 56 6.96 -0.46 17.15
C PRO A 56 7.97 -1.59 16.93
N SER A 57 7.52 -2.85 16.98
CA SER A 57 8.29 -4.06 16.71
C SER A 57 8.81 -4.17 15.28
N ALA A 58 8.28 -3.37 14.35
CA ALA A 58 8.77 -3.29 12.98
C ALA A 58 10.12 -2.58 12.84
N PHE A 59 10.57 -1.90 13.89
CA PHE A 59 11.79 -1.08 13.92
C PHE A 59 12.78 -1.66 14.93
N ASP A 60 14.09 -1.60 14.63
CA ASP A 60 15.10 -1.97 15.64
C ASP A 60 15.18 -0.92 16.77
N GLU A 61 14.75 0.31 16.47
CA GLU A 61 14.65 1.42 17.42
C GLU A 61 13.42 2.26 17.08
N TYR A 62 12.59 2.55 18.08
CA TYR A 62 11.41 3.38 17.92
C TYR A 62 11.18 4.23 19.16
N THR A 63 11.27 5.55 19.02
CA THR A 63 11.07 6.51 20.10
C THR A 63 10.18 7.65 19.64
N VAL A 64 9.22 8.04 20.46
CA VAL A 64 8.26 9.11 20.14
C VAL A 64 7.99 9.96 21.37
N ASP A 65 8.32 11.25 21.32
CA ASP A 65 7.97 12.21 22.37
C ASP A 65 6.73 13.00 21.94
N GLY A 66 5.56 12.59 22.44
CA GLY A 66 4.27 13.13 22.01
C GLY A 66 3.84 12.64 20.62
N GLU A 67 2.56 12.77 20.27
CA GLU A 67 2.11 12.37 18.92
C GLU A 67 2.66 13.31 17.85
N VAL A 68 3.25 12.75 16.80
CA VAL A 68 3.76 13.49 15.64
C VAL A 68 2.87 13.22 14.43
N GLY A 69 2.32 14.27 13.84
CA GLY A 69 1.63 14.23 12.55
C GLY A 69 2.40 15.03 11.51
N LEU A 70 2.72 14.44 10.36
CA LEU A 70 3.44 15.10 9.26
C LEU A 70 2.73 14.87 7.92
N ASN A 71 2.52 15.93 7.15
CA ASN A 71 2.33 15.82 5.70
C ASN A 71 3.69 15.92 5.02
N PHE A 72 4.04 14.96 4.16
CA PHE A 72 5.37 14.87 3.54
C PHE A 72 5.30 14.57 2.05
N SER A 73 6.37 14.91 1.33
CA SER A 73 6.52 14.57 -0.08
C SER A 73 6.89 13.08 -0.22
N ALA A 74 5.91 12.28 -0.64
CA ALA A 74 6.10 10.85 -0.92
C ALA A 74 7.08 10.64 -2.09
N SER A 75 7.04 11.51 -3.10
CA SER A 75 7.94 11.42 -4.24
C SER A 75 9.40 11.73 -3.87
N GLU A 76 9.66 12.64 -2.93
CA GLU A 76 11.00 12.88 -2.38
C GLU A 76 11.46 11.73 -1.49
N LEU A 77 10.59 11.22 -0.61
CA LEU A 77 10.90 10.04 0.20
C LEU A 77 11.33 8.88 -0.69
N TYR A 78 10.57 8.57 -1.75
CA TYR A 78 10.93 7.51 -2.68
C TYR A 78 12.26 7.80 -3.41
N LYS A 79 12.49 9.04 -3.84
CA LYS A 79 13.78 9.43 -4.46
C LYS A 79 14.95 9.17 -3.51
N VAL A 80 14.80 9.41 -2.21
CA VAL A 80 15.84 9.10 -1.22
C VAL A 80 15.94 7.60 -1.00
N ALA A 81 14.84 6.92 -0.67
CA ALA A 81 14.80 5.51 -0.32
C ALA A 81 15.35 4.59 -1.42
N ARG A 82 15.15 4.91 -2.70
CA ARG A 82 15.73 4.14 -3.82
C ARG A 82 17.27 4.13 -3.88
N ARG A 83 17.95 4.96 -3.06
CA ARG A 83 19.42 4.97 -2.91
C ARG A 83 19.91 4.00 -1.83
N ALA A 84 19.00 3.39 -1.08
CA ALA A 84 19.31 2.34 -0.12
C ALA A 84 19.80 1.09 -0.86
N THR A 85 20.82 0.47 -0.30
CA THR A 85 21.36 -0.82 -0.69
C THR A 85 20.81 -1.90 0.24
N ARG A 86 21.01 -3.18 -0.10
CA ARG A 86 20.64 -4.31 0.75
C ARG A 86 21.31 -4.32 2.13
N ASN A 87 22.40 -3.56 2.31
CA ASN A 87 23.13 -3.48 3.57
C ASN A 87 22.68 -2.29 4.43
N ASP A 88 21.86 -1.38 3.89
CA ASP A 88 21.44 -0.18 4.59
C ASP A 88 20.21 -0.47 5.47
N ALA A 89 20.23 0.08 6.69
CA ALA A 89 19.04 0.41 7.46
C ALA A 89 18.60 1.84 7.10
N VAL A 90 17.36 2.20 7.44
CA VAL A 90 16.84 3.56 7.24
C VAL A 90 16.37 4.14 8.54
N ILE A 91 16.90 5.30 8.90
CA ILE A 91 16.48 6.06 10.07
C ILE A 91 15.59 7.21 9.59
N LEU A 92 14.36 7.24 10.08
CA LEU A 92 13.43 8.35 9.95
C LEU A 92 13.47 9.16 11.24
N HIS A 93 13.71 10.46 11.13
CA HIS A 93 13.79 11.33 12.31
C HIS A 93 13.13 12.68 12.06
N TYR A 94 12.31 13.12 13.01
CA TYR A 94 11.72 14.43 13.03
C TYR A 94 11.70 15.00 14.46
N GLU A 95 11.92 16.30 14.57
CA GLU A 95 11.74 17.07 15.80
C GLU A 95 11.08 18.40 15.44
N SER A 96 10.20 18.88 16.33
CA SER A 96 9.46 20.11 16.10
C SER A 96 10.38 21.31 15.83
N GLY A 97 10.09 22.02 14.75
CA GLY A 97 10.92 23.13 14.25
C GLY A 97 12.00 22.73 13.23
N PHE A 98 12.15 21.43 12.92
CA PHE A 98 13.00 20.99 11.81
C PHE A 98 12.41 21.41 10.46
N ALA A 99 13.29 21.60 9.47
CA ALA A 99 12.91 22.00 8.11
C ALA A 99 12.16 20.90 7.32
N GLY A 100 12.10 19.68 7.83
CA GLY A 100 11.46 18.54 7.20
C GLY A 100 11.81 17.22 7.89
N LEU A 101 11.42 16.12 7.28
CA LEU A 101 11.71 14.77 7.75
C LEU A 101 13.15 14.40 7.38
N SER A 102 13.98 14.06 8.35
CA SER A 102 15.31 13.51 8.10
C SER A 102 15.20 12.03 7.74
N VAL A 103 15.86 11.64 6.66
CA VAL A 103 15.95 10.26 6.17
C VAL A 103 17.42 9.91 6.02
N GLU A 104 17.93 9.06 6.90
CA GLU A 104 19.32 8.61 6.91
C GLU A 104 19.42 7.15 6.45
N LEU A 105 20.26 6.92 5.45
CA LEU A 105 20.62 5.58 4.98
C LEU A 105 21.93 5.20 5.64
N GLN A 106 21.91 4.17 6.50
CA GLN A 106 23.07 3.76 7.30
C GLN A 106 23.47 2.32 6.98
N ASP A 107 24.71 2.11 6.55
CA ASP A 107 25.26 0.77 6.36
C ASP A 107 25.44 0.09 7.72
N LYS A 108 24.81 -1.07 7.90
CA LYS A 108 24.76 -1.76 9.21
C LYS A 108 26.11 -2.27 9.71
N LYS A 109 27.11 -2.43 8.83
CA LYS A 109 28.41 -3.02 9.18
C LYS A 109 29.47 -1.96 9.45
N THR A 110 29.45 -0.91 8.64
CA THR A 110 30.47 0.13 8.64
C THR A 110 30.03 1.40 9.37
N SER A 111 28.73 1.51 9.66
CA SER A 111 28.09 2.73 10.21
C SER A 111 28.24 3.96 9.32
N PHE A 112 28.71 3.79 8.07
CA PHE A 112 28.72 4.86 7.07
C PHE A 112 27.28 5.30 6.79
N SER A 113 27.01 6.60 6.89
CA SER A 113 25.67 7.12 6.69
C SER A 113 25.57 8.30 5.74
N ARG A 114 24.39 8.40 5.11
CA ARG A 114 24.01 9.45 4.15
C ARG A 114 22.65 9.98 4.58
N SER A 115 22.59 11.24 5.01
CA SER A 115 21.35 11.87 5.47
C SER A 115 20.79 12.81 4.41
N PHE A 116 19.47 12.81 4.27
CA PHE A 116 18.69 13.64 3.36
C PHE A 116 17.54 14.28 4.12
N THR A 117 17.12 15.46 3.67
CA THR A 117 15.89 16.10 4.16
C THR A 117 14.80 15.90 3.11
N VAL A 118 13.67 15.34 3.54
CA VAL A 118 12.43 15.25 2.77
C VAL A 118 11.51 16.38 3.23
N THR A 119 10.89 17.06 2.28
CA THR A 119 9.92 18.11 2.56
C THR A 119 8.78 17.55 3.40
N ALA A 120 8.58 18.10 4.60
CA ALA A 120 7.50 17.70 5.50
C ALA A 120 7.05 18.90 6.35
N MET A 121 5.76 18.91 6.71
CA MET A 121 5.15 19.92 7.56
C MET A 121 4.32 19.26 8.64
N GLU A 122 4.41 19.79 9.88
CA GLU A 122 3.54 19.35 10.96
C GLU A 122 2.06 19.55 10.61
N THR A 123 1.25 18.59 11.01
CA THR A 123 -0.21 18.67 10.92
C THR A 123 -0.85 18.09 12.19
N SER A 124 -1.84 18.80 12.71
CA SER A 124 -2.71 18.31 13.78
C SER A 124 -3.84 17.42 13.27
N GLU A 125 -4.04 17.34 11.96
CA GLU A 125 -5.12 16.59 11.31
C GLU A 125 -4.66 15.20 10.83
N ALA A 126 -3.57 14.67 11.40
CA ALA A 126 -3.09 13.33 11.13
C ALA A 126 -3.99 12.27 11.80
N GLU A 127 -5.24 12.18 11.37
CA GLU A 127 -6.17 11.13 11.74
C GLU A 127 -6.65 10.40 10.49
N ILE A 128 -6.53 9.07 10.49
CA ILE A 128 -7.15 8.20 9.50
C ILE A 128 -8.12 7.27 10.22
N ARG A 129 -9.36 7.25 9.76
CA ARG A 129 -10.35 6.27 10.21
C ARG A 129 -10.29 5.07 9.29
N GLU A 130 -10.24 3.88 9.87
CA GLU A 130 -10.40 2.67 9.08
C GLU A 130 -11.77 2.67 8.39
N ILE A 131 -11.78 2.18 7.16
CA ILE A 131 -13.01 2.00 6.41
C ILE A 131 -13.62 0.69 6.89
N ASP A 132 -14.71 0.78 7.65
CA ASP A 132 -15.50 -0.38 8.06
C ASP A 132 -16.25 -0.92 6.84
N LEU A 133 -15.66 -1.91 6.16
CA LEU A 133 -16.27 -2.59 5.04
C LEU A 133 -17.01 -3.83 5.52
N ARG A 134 -18.14 -4.11 4.87
CA ARG A 134 -18.91 -5.36 5.04
C ARG A 134 -18.83 -6.17 3.75
N PRO A 135 -17.69 -6.83 3.47
CA PRO A 135 -17.51 -7.59 2.25
C PRO A 135 -18.42 -8.82 2.23
N THR A 136 -19.01 -9.12 1.08
CA THR A 136 -19.76 -10.36 0.83
C THR A 136 -18.92 -11.39 0.08
N ALA A 137 -17.74 -10.99 -0.41
CA ALA A 137 -16.74 -11.85 -1.04
C ALA A 137 -15.35 -11.61 -0.42
N ARG A 138 -14.66 -12.72 -0.12
CA ARG A 138 -13.28 -12.76 0.32
C ARG A 138 -12.51 -13.77 -0.54
N ILE A 139 -11.42 -13.34 -1.15
CA ILE A 139 -10.59 -14.16 -2.03
C ILE A 139 -9.14 -14.07 -1.58
N VAL A 140 -8.42 -15.18 -1.53
CA VAL A 140 -6.97 -15.22 -1.29
C VAL A 140 -6.27 -15.83 -2.50
N MET A 141 -5.29 -15.11 -3.03
CA MET A 141 -4.46 -15.56 -4.16
C MET A 141 -2.99 -15.17 -3.95
N THR A 142 -2.10 -15.78 -4.74
CA THR A 142 -0.69 -15.43 -4.70
C THR A 142 -0.45 -14.02 -5.27
N ALA A 143 0.64 -13.38 -4.84
CA ALA A 143 1.03 -12.10 -5.41
C ALA A 143 1.37 -12.20 -6.91
N ASP A 144 1.92 -13.33 -7.35
CA ASP A 144 2.24 -13.61 -8.75
C ASP A 144 0.98 -13.68 -9.63
N ASP A 145 -0.08 -14.37 -9.17
CA ASP A 145 -1.36 -14.42 -9.88
C ASP A 145 -1.97 -13.03 -10.01
N LEU A 146 -1.94 -12.24 -8.93
CA LEU A 146 -2.40 -10.85 -8.95
C LEU A 146 -1.56 -10.02 -9.94
N ALA A 147 -0.24 -10.23 -9.99
CA ALA A 147 0.65 -9.52 -10.90
C ALA A 147 0.31 -9.77 -12.37
N VAL A 148 0.07 -11.03 -12.72
CA VAL A 148 -0.36 -11.45 -14.07
C VAL A 148 -1.70 -10.79 -14.40
N LEU A 149 -2.68 -10.90 -13.50
CA LEU A 149 -3.98 -10.27 -13.70
C LEU A 149 -3.81 -8.78 -14.02
N ILE A 150 -3.18 -8.01 -13.13
CA ILE A 150 -3.01 -6.56 -13.29
C ILE A 150 -2.29 -6.20 -14.60
N ALA A 151 -1.29 -6.98 -15.00
CA ALA A 151 -0.57 -6.76 -16.24
C ALA A 151 -1.49 -6.95 -17.46
N ASP A 152 -2.28 -8.02 -17.46
CA ASP A 152 -3.20 -8.36 -18.55
C ASP A 152 -4.31 -7.32 -18.67
N VAL A 153 -5.00 -6.98 -17.56
CA VAL A 153 -6.18 -6.10 -17.64
C VAL A 153 -5.81 -4.71 -18.15
N LYS A 154 -4.61 -4.23 -17.81
CA LYS A 154 -4.09 -2.94 -18.28
C LYS A 154 -3.91 -2.87 -19.80
N THR A 155 -3.84 -4.00 -20.50
CA THR A 155 -3.67 -4.03 -21.96
C THR A 155 -4.98 -3.97 -22.74
N VAL A 156 -6.12 -4.18 -22.06
CA VAL A 156 -7.41 -4.41 -22.70
C VAL A 156 -8.29 -3.18 -22.61
N GLY A 157 -8.67 -2.73 -21.41
CA GLY A 157 -9.63 -1.64 -21.25
C GLY A 157 -9.51 -0.89 -19.94
N ASP A 158 -10.36 0.13 -19.77
CA ASP A 158 -10.30 1.06 -18.64
C ASP A 158 -11.09 0.57 -17.41
N ILE A 159 -11.98 -0.40 -17.59
CA ILE A 159 -12.89 -0.92 -16.56
C ILE A 159 -12.61 -2.40 -16.33
N VAL A 160 -12.45 -2.77 -15.07
CA VAL A 160 -12.26 -4.15 -14.61
C VAL A 160 -13.42 -4.54 -13.73
N GLU A 161 -14.17 -5.55 -14.16
CA GLU A 161 -15.29 -6.12 -13.43
C GLU A 161 -14.83 -7.39 -12.71
N LEU A 162 -15.00 -7.42 -11.38
CA LEU A 162 -14.75 -8.59 -10.54
C LEU A 162 -16.08 -9.27 -10.23
N ILE A 163 -16.19 -10.57 -10.51
CA ILE A 163 -17.38 -11.39 -10.26
C ILE A 163 -16.96 -12.59 -9.42
N ALA A 164 -17.37 -12.64 -8.16
CA ALA A 164 -17.11 -13.74 -7.25
C ALA A 164 -18.37 -14.63 -7.13
N ARG A 165 -18.16 -15.94 -7.26
CA ARG A 165 -19.15 -17.01 -7.11
C ARG A 165 -18.64 -18.02 -6.09
N GLU A 166 -19.49 -18.97 -5.72
CA GLU A 166 -19.21 -19.99 -4.71
C GLU A 166 -17.83 -20.67 -4.88
N ASP A 167 -17.41 -20.98 -6.11
CA ASP A 167 -16.18 -21.71 -6.41
C ASP A 167 -15.19 -20.96 -7.32
N SER A 168 -15.48 -19.71 -7.69
CA SER A 168 -14.71 -19.02 -8.73
C SER A 168 -14.69 -17.51 -8.62
N LEU A 169 -13.54 -16.94 -8.99
CA LEU A 169 -13.38 -15.52 -9.29
C LEU A 169 -13.24 -15.36 -10.80
N ILE A 170 -14.11 -14.54 -11.39
CA ILE A 170 -14.07 -14.17 -12.80
C ILE A 170 -13.72 -12.69 -12.88
N VAL A 171 -12.71 -12.34 -13.66
CA VAL A 171 -12.33 -10.96 -13.93
C VAL A 171 -12.55 -10.65 -15.39
N ARG A 172 -13.30 -9.58 -15.68
CA ARG A 172 -13.60 -9.14 -17.04
C ARG A 172 -13.08 -7.74 -17.28
N SER A 173 -12.63 -7.49 -18.49
CA SER A 173 -12.34 -6.15 -18.99
C SER A 173 -12.61 -6.09 -20.47
N SER A 174 -13.12 -4.96 -20.94
CA SER A 174 -13.46 -4.76 -22.35
C SER A 174 -13.14 -3.34 -22.78
N ALA A 175 -12.64 -3.17 -24.01
CA ALA A 175 -12.61 -1.89 -24.70
C ALA A 175 -12.70 -2.11 -26.21
N GLU A 176 -13.56 -1.33 -26.88
CA GLU A 176 -13.83 -1.45 -28.32
C GLU A 176 -14.13 -2.91 -28.72
N GLU A 177 -13.27 -3.53 -29.54
CA GLU A 177 -13.39 -4.91 -30.02
C GLU A 177 -12.55 -5.92 -29.23
N LYS A 178 -12.00 -5.52 -28.07
CA LYS A 178 -11.17 -6.37 -27.23
C LYS A 178 -11.92 -6.77 -25.97
N GLU A 179 -11.90 -8.06 -25.68
CA GLU A 179 -12.42 -8.62 -24.44
C GLU A 179 -11.32 -9.44 -23.75
N TYR A 180 -11.32 -9.36 -22.43
CA TYR A 180 -10.49 -10.17 -21.56
C TYR A 180 -11.37 -10.82 -20.51
N THR A 181 -11.15 -12.11 -20.30
CA THR A 181 -11.75 -12.86 -19.19
C THR A 181 -10.68 -13.72 -18.55
N TRP A 182 -10.46 -13.49 -17.27
CA TRP A 182 -9.67 -14.37 -16.41
C TRP A 182 -10.60 -15.12 -15.49
N THR A 183 -10.34 -16.41 -15.24
CA THR A 183 -11.15 -17.22 -14.34
C THR A 183 -10.24 -18.09 -13.49
N MET A 184 -10.31 -17.88 -12.18
CA MET A 184 -9.68 -18.75 -11.20
C MET A 184 -10.74 -19.55 -10.47
N LYS A 185 -10.47 -20.83 -10.23
CA LYS A 185 -11.34 -21.70 -9.43
C LYS A 185 -10.68 -22.07 -8.11
N ALA A 186 -11.50 -22.29 -7.10
CA ALA A 186 -11.08 -22.79 -5.79
C ALA A 186 -10.20 -24.05 -5.93
N GLY A 187 -9.06 -24.06 -5.24
CA GLY A 187 -8.15 -25.20 -5.21
C GLY A 187 -7.26 -25.37 -6.45
N SER A 188 -7.39 -24.53 -7.49
CA SER A 188 -6.47 -24.52 -8.65
C SER A 188 -6.70 -23.28 -9.55
N PRO A 189 -5.94 -22.16 -9.44
CA PRO A 189 -4.85 -21.81 -8.52
C PRO A 189 -5.29 -21.01 -7.28
N LEU A 190 -6.59 -20.78 -7.10
CA LEU A 190 -7.12 -19.92 -6.04
C LEU A 190 -6.96 -20.59 -4.67
N GLN A 191 -6.30 -19.90 -3.73
CA GLN A 191 -5.99 -20.46 -2.42
C GLN A 191 -7.23 -20.53 -1.54
N GLU A 192 -8.05 -19.48 -1.53
CA GLU A 192 -9.29 -19.40 -0.77
C GLU A 192 -10.32 -18.55 -1.50
N ILE A 193 -11.59 -18.94 -1.41
CA ILE A 193 -12.73 -18.11 -1.78
C ILE A 193 -13.88 -18.37 -0.81
N SER A 194 -14.46 -17.30 -0.30
CA SER A 194 -15.67 -17.31 0.54
C SER A 194 -16.60 -16.24 0.03
N VAL A 195 -17.81 -16.64 -0.37
CA VAL A 195 -18.80 -15.78 -1.01
C VAL A 195 -20.17 -16.05 -0.39
N GLU A 196 -20.82 -15.01 0.15
CA GLU A 196 -22.18 -15.14 0.70
C GLU A 196 -23.24 -15.28 -0.40
N SER A 197 -23.07 -14.52 -1.49
CA SER A 197 -23.88 -14.57 -2.71
C SER A 197 -23.10 -13.98 -3.89
N GLU A 198 -23.54 -14.21 -5.13
CA GLU A 198 -22.83 -13.68 -6.32
C GLU A 198 -22.56 -12.18 -6.16
N THR A 199 -21.27 -11.83 -6.12
CA THR A 199 -20.81 -10.49 -5.76
C THR A 199 -20.09 -9.88 -6.95
N LYS A 200 -20.54 -8.70 -7.40
CA LYS A 200 -20.04 -8.04 -8.61
C LYS A 200 -19.72 -6.57 -8.39
N ALA A 201 -18.51 -6.16 -8.72
CA ALA A 201 -18.12 -4.75 -8.65
C ALA A 201 -17.12 -4.41 -9.76
N SER A 202 -17.19 -3.16 -10.22
CA SER A 202 -16.31 -2.64 -11.28
C SER A 202 -15.35 -1.60 -10.73
N TYR A 203 -14.12 -1.60 -11.21
CA TYR A 203 -13.05 -0.70 -10.77
C TYR A 203 -12.26 -0.17 -11.97
N SER A 204 -11.63 0.99 -11.82
CA SER A 204 -10.74 1.51 -12.85
C SER A 204 -9.49 0.64 -12.98
N ALA A 205 -9.19 0.19 -14.20
CA ALA A 205 -7.96 -0.53 -14.52
C ALA A 205 -6.72 0.29 -14.17
N LYS A 206 -6.78 1.61 -14.35
CA LYS A 206 -5.72 2.53 -13.96
C LYS A 206 -5.48 2.51 -12.46
N SER A 207 -6.53 2.62 -11.65
CA SER A 207 -6.43 2.63 -10.18
C SER A 207 -5.92 1.30 -9.64
N LEU A 208 -6.41 0.17 -10.18
CA LEU A 208 -5.86 -1.17 -9.87
C LEU A 208 -4.37 -1.23 -10.21
N PHE A 209 -3.99 -0.84 -11.43
CA PHE A 209 -2.60 -0.94 -11.88
C PHE A 209 -1.65 -0.05 -11.06
N SER A 210 -2.01 1.21 -10.82
CA SER A 210 -1.11 2.15 -10.13
C SER A 210 -0.92 1.82 -8.66
N SER A 211 -1.97 1.32 -7.99
CA SER A 211 -1.95 1.04 -6.56
C SER A 211 -1.40 -0.35 -6.22
N LEU A 212 -1.68 -1.35 -7.05
CA LEU A 212 -1.34 -2.74 -6.73
C LEU A 212 0.02 -3.18 -7.28
N LYS A 213 0.42 -2.71 -8.46
CA LYS A 213 1.71 -3.09 -9.04
C LYS A 213 2.92 -2.86 -8.10
N PRO A 214 3.01 -1.74 -7.35
CA PRO A 214 4.15 -1.51 -6.46
C PRO A 214 4.20 -2.46 -5.25
N ILE A 215 3.04 -2.93 -4.78
CA ILE A 215 2.96 -3.78 -3.58
C ILE A 215 3.09 -5.27 -3.89
N VAL A 216 2.89 -5.68 -5.15
CA VAL A 216 3.12 -7.07 -5.58
C VAL A 216 4.52 -7.57 -5.20
N GLY A 217 5.55 -6.72 -5.33
CA GLY A 217 6.93 -7.11 -4.97
C GLY A 217 7.18 -7.28 -3.47
N LEU A 218 6.28 -6.78 -2.62
CA LEU A 218 6.31 -6.95 -1.17
C LEU A 218 5.48 -8.15 -0.71
N ALA A 219 4.56 -8.63 -1.56
CA ALA A 219 3.53 -9.58 -1.19
C ALA A 219 3.97 -11.03 -1.47
N GLU A 220 3.66 -11.93 -0.55
CA GLU A 220 3.62 -13.38 -0.80
C GLU A 220 2.24 -13.78 -1.31
N SER A 221 1.20 -13.25 -0.66
CA SER A 221 -0.19 -13.40 -1.04
C SER A 221 -0.98 -12.12 -0.77
N VAL A 222 -2.17 -12.05 -1.35
CA VAL A 222 -3.12 -10.96 -1.16
C VAL A 222 -4.48 -11.51 -0.78
N THR A 223 -5.15 -10.79 0.13
CA THR A 223 -6.57 -10.99 0.41
C THR A 223 -7.35 -9.87 -0.25
N ILE A 224 -8.30 -10.21 -1.11
CA ILE A 224 -9.21 -9.30 -1.80
C ILE A 224 -10.58 -9.42 -1.16
N GLU A 225 -11.12 -8.31 -0.67
CA GLU A 225 -12.41 -8.24 0.03
C GLU A 225 -13.28 -7.16 -0.62
N TYR A 226 -14.51 -7.50 -1.00
CA TYR A 226 -15.44 -6.54 -1.58
C TYR A 226 -16.90 -7.00 -1.45
N ALA A 227 -17.82 -6.09 -1.78
CA ALA A 227 -19.24 -6.36 -1.96
C ALA A 227 -19.70 -5.74 -3.29
N THR A 228 -20.95 -6.03 -3.70
CA THR A 228 -21.49 -5.51 -4.96
C THR A 228 -21.52 -3.99 -4.95
N ASP A 229 -20.98 -3.37 -6.01
CA ASP A 229 -20.84 -1.92 -6.16
C ASP A 229 -20.19 -1.20 -4.96
N TYR A 230 -19.25 -1.88 -4.28
CA TYR A 230 -18.63 -1.43 -3.04
C TYR A 230 -17.10 -1.31 -3.16
N PRO A 231 -16.40 -0.51 -2.31
CA PRO A 231 -14.95 -0.41 -2.35
C PRO A 231 -14.26 -1.78 -2.23
N LEU A 232 -13.22 -1.94 -3.04
CA LEU A 232 -12.29 -3.06 -2.94
C LEU A 232 -11.33 -2.79 -1.80
N LYS A 233 -11.12 -3.76 -0.92
CA LYS A 233 -10.00 -3.78 0.03
C LYS A 233 -9.05 -4.90 -0.34
N ILE A 234 -7.78 -4.55 -0.42
CA ILE A 234 -6.69 -5.48 -0.64
C ILE A 234 -5.77 -5.42 0.57
N SER A 235 -5.61 -6.56 1.24
CA SER A 235 -4.67 -6.75 2.34
C SER A 235 -3.48 -7.56 1.85
N VAL A 236 -2.27 -7.06 2.05
CA VAL A 236 -1.04 -7.76 1.66
C VAL A 236 -0.55 -8.62 2.81
N SER A 237 -0.23 -9.88 2.51
CA SER A 237 0.59 -10.72 3.38
C SER A 237 2.03 -10.64 2.86
N SER A 238 2.94 -10.09 3.66
CA SER A 238 4.37 -10.06 3.38
C SER A 238 5.16 -10.82 4.46
N SER A 239 6.45 -11.04 4.22
CA SER A 239 7.38 -11.52 5.25
C SER A 239 7.79 -10.43 6.24
N GLY A 240 7.38 -9.18 5.99
CA GLY A 240 7.68 -8.03 6.82
C GLY A 240 6.65 -7.84 7.95
N PRO A 241 7.00 -7.06 8.98
CA PRO A 241 6.11 -6.74 10.09
C PRO A 241 5.04 -5.70 9.73
N GLU A 242 5.10 -5.08 8.55
CA GLU A 242 4.14 -4.06 8.13
C GLU A 242 2.81 -4.63 7.64
N GLN A 243 1.71 -3.95 8.00
CA GLN A 243 0.41 -4.18 7.41
C GLN A 243 0.16 -3.18 6.28
N ILE A 244 -0.08 -3.69 5.07
CA ILE A 244 -0.41 -2.85 3.91
C ILE A 244 -1.85 -3.13 3.48
N LEU A 245 -2.66 -2.07 3.46
CA LEU A 245 -4.05 -2.08 3.05
C LEU A 245 -4.24 -1.09 1.91
N ILE A 246 -4.81 -1.55 0.78
CA ILE A 246 -5.20 -0.70 -0.34
C ILE A 246 -6.71 -0.73 -0.46
N TYR A 247 -7.32 0.45 -0.53
CA TYR A 247 -8.75 0.63 -0.81
C TYR A 247 -8.93 1.27 -2.17
N ILE A 248 -9.86 0.76 -2.97
CA ILE A 248 -10.17 1.29 -4.30
C ILE A 248 -11.69 1.49 -4.42
N ALA A 249 -12.10 2.71 -4.72
CA ALA A 249 -13.51 3.05 -4.91
C ALA A 249 -14.07 2.33 -6.16
N PRO A 250 -15.33 1.87 -6.12
CA PRO A 250 -15.97 1.25 -7.27
C PRO A 250 -16.27 2.32 -8.33
N MET A 251 -16.28 1.92 -9.59
CA MET A 251 -16.88 2.70 -10.66
C MET A 251 -18.39 2.52 -10.59
N GLN A 252 -19.12 3.63 -10.43
CA GLN A 252 -20.56 3.62 -10.61
C GLN A 252 -20.85 3.58 -12.11
N GLY A 253 -21.65 2.60 -12.53
CA GLY A 253 -22.18 2.50 -13.90
C GLY A 253 -23.21 3.58 -14.22
#